data_AF-A0A3M1JCD8-F1
#
_entry.id   AF-A0A3M1JCD8-F1
#
_cell.length_a   1.000
_cell.length_b   1.000
_cell.length_c   1.000
_cell.angle_alpha   90.00
_cell.angle_beta   90.00
_cell.angle_gamma   90.00
#
_symmetry.space_group_name_H-M   'P 1'
#
loop_
_entity.id
_entity.type
_entity.pdbx_description
1 polymer ?
#
loop_
_entity_poly.entity_id
_entity_poly.type
_entity_poly.pdbx_seq_one_letter_code
_entity_poly.pdbx_strand_id
1 'polypeptide(L)'
;EVALQRGQKSLAILSPNISGTALNVLVANKEALQEKLSLVAVNLTLNGSEKQSALTDLELLTGATLLGRNYERAPAHVQPDDLGYARRVEISAGTLQVIPNTQTNPAVQRQIEHLRHRLTALSPTDDNRLPLIKRLAALSGGVGELKLGATSQQTRKVLRAQTKRALRTLSAAQRGGVVAGGGAALYHCLPALKDIQLNGEAALGVQLVERVLSVPLRQLLTNAHIAETGWIMHQVAQSGPSTTFNVLTGQLVNAYQAGIVDAADVLCAAVRTAASGAMMALTTNTIVYRKNPPESME
;
A
#
# COMPACT_ATOMS: atom_id res chain seq x y z
N GLU A 1 -15.87 11.18 -27.55
CA GLU A 1 -15.69 11.67 -28.94
C GLU A 1 -14.46 12.52 -29.11
N VAL A 2 -14.33 13.63 -28.38
CA VAL A 2 -13.13 14.52 -28.43
C VAL A 2 -11.80 13.77 -28.25
N ALA A 3 -11.73 12.83 -27.30
CA ALA A 3 -10.54 11.99 -27.11
C ALA A 3 -10.22 11.08 -28.32
N LEU A 4 -11.25 10.57 -29.00
CA LEU A 4 -11.10 9.75 -30.21
C LEU A 4 -10.65 10.60 -31.41
N GLN A 5 -11.14 11.84 -31.53
CA GLN A 5 -10.71 12.78 -32.56
C GLN A 5 -9.22 13.15 -32.42
N ARG A 6 -8.71 13.24 -31.17
CA ARG A 6 -7.28 13.39 -30.89
C ARG A 6 -6.47 12.10 -31.06
N GLY A 7 -7.09 11.00 -31.49
CA GLY A 7 -6.42 9.71 -31.68
C GLY A 7 -5.94 9.04 -30.38
N GLN A 8 -6.47 9.44 -29.22
CA GLN A 8 -6.05 8.88 -27.94
C GLN A 8 -6.68 7.50 -27.72
N LYS A 9 -5.86 6.54 -27.30
CA LYS A 9 -6.28 5.16 -27.03
C LYS A 9 -6.72 4.94 -25.58
N SER A 10 -6.58 5.95 -24.71
CA SER A 10 -6.92 5.83 -23.29
C SER A 10 -7.42 7.17 -22.73
N LEU A 11 -8.42 7.12 -21.87
CA LEU A 11 -9.02 8.28 -21.20
C LEU A 11 -9.27 7.96 -19.73
N ALA A 12 -8.79 8.84 -18.85
CA ALA A 12 -9.09 8.80 -17.43
C ALA A 12 -10.02 9.97 -17.07
N ILE A 13 -11.18 9.68 -16.51
CA ILE A 13 -12.14 10.67 -16.01
C ILE A 13 -11.96 10.76 -14.50
N LEU A 14 -11.48 11.89 -14.02
CA LEU A 14 -11.33 12.18 -12.59
C LEU A 14 -12.43 13.14 -12.19
N SER A 15 -13.36 12.69 -11.34
CA SER A 15 -14.48 13.51 -10.91
C SER A 15 -14.72 13.39 -9.41
N PRO A 16 -15.17 14.46 -8.77
CA PRO A 16 -15.77 14.42 -7.43
C PRO A 16 -16.74 13.28 -7.15
N ASN A 17 -17.62 13.01 -8.11
CA ASN A 17 -18.74 12.12 -7.94
C ASN A 17 -19.25 11.72 -9.32
N ILE A 18 -19.22 10.43 -9.58
CA ILE A 18 -19.77 9.74 -10.75
C ILE A 18 -20.77 8.74 -10.16
N SER A 19 -22.06 9.01 -10.37
CA SER A 19 -23.14 8.23 -9.78
C SER A 19 -24.32 8.07 -10.74
N GLY A 20 -25.16 7.08 -10.43
CA GLY A 20 -26.43 6.83 -11.09
C GLY A 20 -26.29 6.54 -12.59
N THR A 21 -27.01 7.31 -13.40
CA THR A 21 -27.09 7.13 -14.86
C THR A 21 -25.74 7.29 -15.55
N ALA A 22 -24.89 8.20 -15.08
CA ALA A 22 -23.57 8.42 -15.68
C ALA A 22 -22.68 7.18 -15.54
N LEU A 23 -22.65 6.54 -14.37
CA LEU A 23 -21.86 5.33 -14.16
C LEU A 23 -22.37 4.18 -15.04
N ASN A 24 -23.69 3.99 -15.11
CA ASN A 24 -24.29 2.93 -15.92
C ASN A 24 -23.95 3.11 -17.41
N VAL A 25 -23.98 4.34 -17.92
CA VAL A 25 -23.60 4.64 -19.31
C VAL A 25 -22.11 4.35 -19.54
N LEU A 26 -21.23 4.69 -18.60
CA LEU A 26 -19.79 4.41 -18.72
C LEU A 26 -19.50 2.90 -18.69
N VAL A 27 -20.20 2.15 -17.84
CA VAL A 27 -20.04 0.69 -17.73
C VAL A 27 -20.60 -0.02 -18.96
N ALA A 28 -21.82 0.33 -19.40
CA ALA A 28 -22.43 -0.24 -20.60
C ALA A 28 -21.57 0.00 -21.85
N ASN A 29 -20.98 1.19 -21.97
CA ASN A 29 -20.14 1.53 -23.11
C ASN A 29 -18.69 1.02 -22.96
N LYS A 30 -18.28 0.49 -21.80
CA LYS A 30 -16.91 0.00 -21.59
C LYS A 30 -16.54 -1.10 -22.56
N GLU A 31 -17.46 -2.03 -22.83
CA GLU A 31 -17.22 -3.16 -23.74
C GLU A 31 -17.20 -2.70 -25.20
N ALA A 32 -18.16 -1.87 -25.61
CA ALA A 32 -18.22 -1.32 -26.96
C ALA A 32 -17.05 -0.40 -27.32
N LEU A 33 -16.48 0.29 -26.31
CA LEU A 33 -15.35 1.20 -26.49
C LEU A 33 -13.99 0.51 -26.32
N GLN A 34 -13.91 -0.70 -25.76
CA GLN A 34 -12.63 -1.34 -25.43
C GLN A 34 -11.68 -1.48 -26.62
N GLU A 35 -12.21 -1.70 -27.83
CA GLU A 35 -11.40 -1.80 -29.06
C GLU A 35 -10.85 -0.44 -29.55
N LYS A 36 -11.51 0.67 -29.18
CA LYS A 36 -11.20 2.02 -29.70
C LYS A 36 -10.57 2.94 -28.64
N LEU A 37 -10.96 2.81 -27.37
CA LEU A 37 -10.58 3.68 -26.27
C LEU A 37 -10.75 2.97 -24.90
N SER A 38 -9.64 2.78 -24.20
CA SER A 38 -9.65 2.30 -22.81
C SER A 38 -10.10 3.42 -21.87
N LEU A 39 -11.26 3.26 -21.23
CA LEU A 39 -11.85 4.25 -20.34
C LEU A 39 -11.76 3.81 -18.88
N VAL A 40 -11.30 4.71 -18.01
CA VAL A 40 -11.39 4.53 -16.57
C VAL A 40 -11.96 5.79 -15.93
N ALA A 41 -12.88 5.62 -14.98
CA ALA A 41 -13.50 6.72 -14.25
C ALA A 41 -13.26 6.53 -12.75
N VAL A 42 -12.85 7.59 -12.05
CA VAL A 42 -12.47 7.56 -10.63
C VAL A 42 -13.20 8.64 -9.87
N ASN A 43 -13.82 8.24 -8.76
CA ASN A 43 -14.38 9.14 -7.77
C ASN A 43 -13.27 9.63 -6.82
N LEU A 44 -13.07 10.95 -6.78
CA LEU A 44 -12.16 11.59 -5.84
C LEU A 44 -12.85 11.74 -4.49
N THR A 45 -12.48 10.91 -3.52
CA THR A 45 -13.03 10.87 -2.15
C THR A 45 -12.51 11.99 -1.22
N LEU A 46 -11.88 13.02 -1.78
CA LEU A 46 -11.35 14.15 -1.03
C LEU A 46 -12.48 15.10 -0.57
N ASN A 47 -12.32 15.70 0.60
CA ASN A 47 -13.35 16.56 1.20
C ASN A 47 -13.02 18.06 1.05
N GLY A 48 -14.07 18.88 0.90
CA GLY A 48 -13.99 20.34 1.00
C GLY A 48 -12.89 21.00 0.17
N SER A 49 -12.02 21.76 0.84
CA SER A 49 -10.93 22.55 0.25
C SER A 49 -9.75 21.70 -0.26
N GLU A 50 -9.53 20.51 0.32
CA GLU A 50 -8.47 19.58 -0.12
C GLU A 50 -8.73 19.10 -1.55
N LYS A 51 -10.00 18.85 -1.85
CA LYS A 51 -10.46 18.42 -3.17
C LYS A 51 -10.21 19.47 -4.25
N GLN A 52 -10.55 20.73 -3.97
CA GLN A 52 -10.29 21.82 -4.92
C GLN A 52 -8.79 21.98 -5.15
N SER A 53 -8.01 21.97 -4.07
CA SER A 53 -6.55 22.03 -4.16
C SER A 53 -5.94 20.90 -4.98
N ALA A 54 -6.41 19.67 -4.79
CA ALA A 54 -5.94 18.50 -5.54
C ALA A 54 -6.34 18.54 -7.02
N LEU A 55 -7.54 19.04 -7.34
CA LEU A 55 -7.96 19.24 -8.73
C LEU A 55 -7.10 20.29 -9.44
N THR A 56 -6.80 21.41 -8.78
CA THR A 56 -5.89 22.43 -9.33
C THR A 56 -4.46 21.89 -9.49
N ASP A 57 -4.00 21.04 -8.58
CA ASP A 57 -2.69 20.40 -8.74
C ASP A 57 -2.66 19.45 -9.93
N LEU A 58 -3.72 18.66 -10.14
CA LEU A 58 -3.84 17.80 -11.32
C LEU A 58 -3.91 18.61 -12.61
N GLU A 59 -4.61 19.75 -12.60
CA GLU A 59 -4.64 20.72 -13.68
C GLU A 59 -3.22 21.18 -14.06
N LEU A 60 -2.45 21.65 -13.05
CA LEU A 60 -1.07 22.09 -13.23
C LEU A 60 -0.12 20.99 -13.72
N LEU A 61 -0.29 19.76 -13.22
CA LEU A 61 0.56 18.62 -13.56
C LEU A 61 0.29 18.05 -14.96
N THR A 62 -0.98 18.01 -15.37
CA THR A 62 -1.41 17.37 -16.63
C THR A 62 -1.64 18.37 -17.76
N GLY A 63 -1.79 19.66 -17.44
CA GLY A 63 -2.20 20.69 -18.39
C GLY A 63 -3.67 20.57 -18.82
N ALA A 64 -4.48 19.79 -18.11
CA ALA A 64 -5.92 19.74 -18.33
C ALA A 64 -6.56 21.08 -17.93
N THR A 65 -7.80 21.32 -18.33
CA THR A 65 -8.63 22.41 -17.81
C THR A 65 -9.72 21.82 -16.92
N LEU A 66 -9.95 22.43 -15.74
CA LEU A 66 -11.05 22.00 -14.86
C LEU A 66 -12.41 22.40 -15.45
N LEU A 67 -13.30 21.42 -15.55
CA LEU A 67 -14.64 21.60 -16.12
C LEU A 67 -15.71 21.45 -15.04
N GLY A 68 -16.75 22.28 -15.12
CA GLY A 68 -17.88 22.21 -14.18
C GLY A 68 -18.69 23.48 -14.13
N ARG A 69 -19.71 23.49 -13.26
CA ARG A 69 -20.63 24.64 -13.13
C ARG A 69 -19.97 25.91 -12.58
N ASN A 70 -18.88 25.75 -11.84
CA ASN A 70 -18.14 26.84 -11.21
C ASN A 70 -16.86 27.21 -11.99
N TYR A 71 -16.65 26.60 -13.16
CA TYR A 71 -15.49 26.83 -14.01
C TYR A 71 -15.93 27.42 -15.34
N GLU A 72 -14.97 27.93 -16.12
CA GLU A 72 -15.24 28.64 -17.38
C GLU A 72 -16.02 27.80 -18.39
N ARG A 73 -15.89 26.46 -18.34
CA ARG A 73 -16.54 25.54 -19.28
C ARG A 73 -17.33 24.43 -18.60
N ALA A 74 -18.53 24.20 -19.14
CA ALA A 74 -19.35 23.05 -18.78
C ALA A 74 -18.84 21.76 -19.45
N PRO A 75 -18.98 20.59 -18.80
CA PRO A 75 -18.54 19.31 -19.36
C PRO A 75 -19.17 18.95 -20.72
N ALA A 76 -20.32 19.52 -21.05
CA ALA A 76 -21.01 19.29 -22.33
C ALA A 76 -20.30 19.96 -23.52
N HIS A 77 -19.50 21.01 -23.28
CA HIS A 77 -18.82 21.80 -24.31
C HIS A 77 -17.30 21.59 -24.28
N VAL A 78 -16.86 20.38 -23.93
CA VAL A 78 -15.43 20.08 -23.83
C VAL A 78 -14.75 20.20 -25.20
N GLN A 79 -13.60 20.87 -25.23
CA GLN A 79 -12.77 21.00 -26.42
C GLN A 79 -11.56 20.06 -26.34
N PRO A 80 -10.92 19.74 -27.48
CA PRO A 80 -9.69 18.94 -27.50
C PRO A 80 -8.62 19.48 -26.55
N ASP A 81 -8.47 20.81 -26.47
CA ASP A 81 -7.43 21.48 -25.69
C ASP A 81 -7.66 21.45 -24.18
N ASP A 82 -8.89 21.16 -23.73
CA ASP A 82 -9.20 21.00 -22.30
C ASP A 82 -8.67 19.67 -21.72
N LEU A 83 -8.34 18.72 -22.59
CA LEU A 83 -7.83 17.42 -22.17
C LEU A 83 -6.32 17.49 -21.92
N GLY A 84 -5.94 17.27 -20.66
CA GLY A 84 -4.56 17.15 -20.24
C GLY A 84 -3.93 15.81 -20.66
N TYR A 85 -2.61 15.74 -20.54
CA TYR A 85 -1.83 14.55 -20.89
C TYR A 85 -1.04 14.02 -19.69
N ALA A 86 -1.18 12.71 -19.45
CA ALA A 86 -0.38 11.98 -18.48
C ALA A 86 0.30 10.81 -19.18
N ARG A 87 1.56 10.53 -18.84
CA ARG A 87 2.32 9.41 -19.40
C ARG A 87 1.73 8.07 -18.95
N ARG A 88 1.25 7.98 -17.71
CA ARG A 88 0.63 6.78 -17.15
C ARG A 88 -0.30 7.14 -16.00
N VAL A 89 -1.44 6.47 -15.93
CA VAL A 89 -2.37 6.54 -14.80
C VAL A 89 -2.56 5.13 -14.26
N GLU A 90 -2.28 4.93 -12.97
CA GLU A 90 -2.53 3.68 -12.28
C GLU A 90 -3.60 3.85 -11.21
N ILE A 91 -4.55 2.92 -11.20
CA ILE A 91 -5.69 2.94 -10.30
C ILE A 91 -5.74 1.60 -9.56
N SER A 92 -5.96 1.64 -8.26
CA SER A 92 -6.22 0.48 -7.40
C SER A 92 -7.34 0.84 -6.41
N ALA A 93 -7.85 -0.15 -5.66
CA ALA A 93 -9.04 -0.03 -4.80
C ALA A 93 -9.03 1.15 -3.79
N GLY A 94 -7.90 1.78 -3.53
CA GLY A 94 -7.81 2.99 -2.71
C GLY A 94 -6.70 3.97 -3.12
N THR A 95 -6.12 3.83 -4.32
CA THR A 95 -5.00 4.69 -4.75
C THR A 95 -5.13 5.08 -6.22
N LEU A 96 -5.00 6.37 -6.50
CA LEU A 96 -4.85 6.94 -7.84
C LEU A 96 -3.42 7.50 -7.96
N GLN A 97 -2.67 7.04 -8.95
CA GLN A 97 -1.35 7.55 -9.27
C GLN A 97 -1.35 8.10 -10.69
N VAL A 98 -1.06 9.39 -10.83
CA VAL A 98 -0.97 10.07 -12.13
C VAL A 98 0.49 10.44 -12.36
N ILE A 99 1.09 9.87 -13.41
CA ILE A 99 2.49 10.11 -13.78
C ILE A 99 2.47 11.11 -14.96
N PRO A 100 2.83 12.38 -14.74
CA PRO A 100 2.86 13.39 -15.80
C PRO A 100 4.02 13.14 -16.76
N ASN A 101 3.95 13.74 -17.95
CA ASN A 101 5.01 13.61 -18.97
C ASN A 101 6.21 14.53 -18.69
N THR A 102 5.98 15.69 -18.06
CA THR A 102 7.00 16.72 -17.81
C THR A 102 6.97 17.16 -16.35
N GLN A 103 8.03 16.86 -15.60
CA GLN A 103 8.23 17.37 -14.22
C GLN A 103 8.88 18.76 -14.16
N THR A 104 9.28 19.31 -15.31
CA THR A 104 10.01 20.58 -15.44
C THR A 104 9.11 21.77 -15.77
N ASN A 105 7.81 21.71 -15.46
CA ASN A 105 6.94 22.87 -15.65
C ASN A 105 7.28 23.95 -14.59
N PRO A 106 7.68 25.17 -15.00
CA PRO A 106 8.01 26.24 -14.06
C PRO A 106 6.82 26.68 -13.19
N ALA A 107 5.59 26.43 -13.63
CA ALA A 107 4.40 26.67 -12.80
C ALA A 107 4.33 25.69 -11.61
N VAL A 108 4.69 24.42 -11.83
CA VAL A 108 4.73 23.39 -10.77
C VAL A 108 5.83 23.71 -9.76
N GLN A 109 7.01 24.15 -10.20
CA GLN A 109 8.09 24.56 -9.30
C GLN A 109 7.69 25.75 -8.42
N ARG A 110 7.08 26.79 -9.00
CA ARG A 110 6.54 27.92 -8.24
C ARG A 110 5.51 27.49 -7.21
N GLN A 111 4.65 26.53 -7.55
CA GLN A 111 3.68 25.97 -6.62
C GLN A 111 4.34 25.18 -5.48
N ILE A 112 5.38 24.40 -5.77
CA ILE A 112 6.16 23.67 -4.75
C ILE A 112 6.82 24.66 -3.78
N GLU A 113 7.44 25.72 -4.29
CA GLU A 113 8.07 26.77 -3.47
C GLU A 113 7.04 27.49 -2.59
N HIS A 114 5.90 27.87 -3.17
CA HIS A 114 4.80 28.47 -2.41
C HIS A 114 4.29 27.56 -1.28
N LEU A 115 4.12 26.26 -1.54
CA LEU A 115 3.73 25.30 -0.52
C LEU A 115 4.82 25.09 0.55
N ARG A 116 6.11 25.13 0.18
CA ARG A 116 7.23 25.08 1.13
C ARG A 116 7.21 26.29 2.07
N HIS A 117 7.05 27.50 1.52
CA HIS A 117 6.97 28.72 2.32
C HIS A 117 5.77 28.71 3.27
N ARG A 118 4.60 28.28 2.80
CA ARG A 118 3.42 28.10 3.66
C ARG A 118 3.67 27.08 4.77
N LEU A 119 4.34 25.97 4.47
CA LEU A 119 4.67 24.94 5.46
C LEU A 119 5.63 25.44 6.54
N THR A 120 6.61 26.30 6.18
CA THR A 120 7.54 26.90 7.14
C THR A 120 6.90 27.94 8.04
N ALA A 121 5.82 28.59 7.58
CA ALA A 121 5.09 29.59 8.35
C ALA A 121 4.14 28.98 9.41
N LEU A 122 3.84 27.68 9.32
CA LEU A 122 2.94 27.00 10.25
C LEU A 122 3.68 26.40 11.44
N SER A 123 3.03 26.45 12.60
CA SER A 123 3.50 25.76 13.82
C SER A 123 3.61 24.23 13.60
N PRO A 124 4.54 23.53 14.26
CA PRO A 124 4.63 22.07 14.23
C PRO A 124 3.34 21.34 14.60
N THR A 125 2.49 21.97 15.41
CA THR A 125 1.23 21.40 15.92
C THR A 125 -0.02 21.85 15.16
N ASP A 126 0.14 22.59 14.06
CA ASP A 126 -1.01 23.09 13.28
C ASP A 126 -1.68 21.96 12.49
N ASP A 127 -3.00 21.83 12.62
CA ASP A 127 -3.81 20.82 11.94
C ASP A 127 -3.70 20.91 10.40
N ASN A 128 -3.45 22.10 9.86
CA ASN A 128 -3.29 22.34 8.42
C ASN A 128 -1.92 21.89 7.87
N ARG A 129 -0.98 21.58 8.76
CA ARG A 129 0.38 21.15 8.38
C ARG A 129 0.36 19.81 7.65
N LEU A 130 -0.43 18.85 8.13
CA LEU A 130 -0.46 17.49 7.57
C LEU A 130 -1.04 17.45 6.13
N PRO A 131 -2.18 18.10 5.81
CA PRO A 131 -2.68 18.22 4.44
C PRO A 131 -1.66 18.87 3.48
N LEU A 132 -0.97 19.93 3.93
CA LEU A 132 0.04 20.61 3.12
C LEU A 132 1.27 19.73 2.85
N ILE A 133 1.74 18.96 3.83
CA ILE A 133 2.83 17.99 3.64
C ILE A 133 2.43 16.94 2.60
N LYS A 134 1.21 16.39 2.66
CA LYS A 134 0.72 15.42 1.68
C LYS A 134 0.68 16.00 0.28
N ARG A 135 0.18 17.23 0.14
CA ARG A 135 0.11 17.95 -1.14
C ARG A 135 1.50 18.23 -1.71
N LEU A 136 2.41 18.74 -0.88
CA LEU A 136 3.79 19.00 -1.26
C LEU A 136 4.50 17.71 -1.67
N ALA A 137 4.29 16.61 -0.94
CA ALA A 137 4.83 15.30 -1.30
C ALA A 137 4.27 14.80 -2.64
N ALA A 138 2.99 15.04 -2.94
CA ALA A 138 2.40 14.66 -4.22
C ALA A 138 2.97 15.47 -5.41
N LEU A 139 3.28 16.75 -5.20
CA LEU A 139 3.83 17.63 -6.24
C LEU A 139 5.36 17.51 -6.42
N SER A 140 6.09 17.37 -5.31
CA SER A 140 7.56 17.27 -5.31
C SER A 140 8.08 15.83 -5.40
N GLY A 141 7.23 14.86 -5.08
CA GLY A 141 7.55 13.44 -5.13
C GLY A 141 7.81 13.00 -6.56
N GLY A 142 9.09 12.92 -6.93
CA GLY A 142 9.51 12.30 -8.17
C GLY A 142 8.98 10.86 -8.25
N VAL A 143 8.64 10.41 -9.46
CA VAL A 143 8.22 9.03 -9.69
C VAL A 143 9.42 8.25 -10.21
N GLY A 144 9.90 7.28 -9.43
CA GLY A 144 10.93 6.33 -9.86
C GLY A 144 10.31 5.20 -10.69
N GLU A 145 10.73 5.05 -11.95
CA GLU A 145 10.31 3.92 -12.79
C GLU A 145 11.35 2.78 -12.72
N LEU A 146 10.98 1.65 -12.12
CA LEU A 146 11.83 0.45 -12.09
C LEU A 146 11.43 -0.50 -13.22
N LYS A 147 12.24 -0.57 -14.28
CA LYS A 147 12.02 -1.43 -15.44
C LYS A 147 12.66 -2.80 -15.22
N LEU A 148 11.82 -3.83 -15.09
CA LEU A 148 12.25 -5.21 -14.87
C LEU A 148 12.30 -5.99 -16.18
N GLY A 149 13.51 -6.39 -16.58
CA GLY A 149 13.77 -7.32 -17.68
C GLY A 149 13.80 -8.76 -17.18
N ALA A 150 13.29 -9.69 -17.98
CA ALA A 150 13.40 -11.13 -17.73
C ALA A 150 13.35 -11.90 -19.06
N THR A 151 13.87 -13.12 -19.06
CA THR A 151 13.95 -13.99 -20.25
C THR A 151 12.61 -14.60 -20.68
N SER A 152 11.67 -14.76 -19.74
CA SER A 152 10.32 -15.28 -20.02
C SER A 152 9.22 -14.45 -19.37
N GLN A 153 8.00 -14.53 -19.89
CA GLN A 153 6.83 -13.83 -19.34
C GLN A 153 6.51 -14.30 -17.91
N GLN A 154 6.65 -15.59 -17.63
CA GLN A 154 6.40 -16.16 -16.30
C GLN A 154 7.45 -15.63 -15.29
N THR A 155 8.73 -15.67 -15.65
CA THR A 155 9.82 -15.11 -14.82
C THR A 155 9.60 -13.62 -14.57
N ARG A 156 9.15 -12.86 -15.58
CA ARG A 156 8.84 -11.44 -15.42
C ARG A 156 7.73 -11.18 -14.39
N LYS A 157 6.70 -12.03 -14.35
CA LYS A 157 5.62 -11.94 -13.35
C LYS A 157 6.15 -12.20 -11.94
N VAL A 158 6.97 -13.24 -11.77
CA VAL A 158 7.61 -13.57 -10.47
C VAL A 158 8.52 -12.44 -10.01
N LEU A 159 9.41 -11.96 -10.88
CA LEU A 159 10.34 -10.87 -10.56
C LEU A 159 9.60 -9.57 -10.21
N ARG A 160 8.51 -9.26 -10.93
CA ARG A 160 7.64 -8.12 -10.62
C ARG A 160 7.00 -8.25 -9.24
N ALA A 161 6.47 -9.43 -8.90
CA ALA A 161 5.85 -9.68 -7.61
C ALA A 161 6.88 -9.60 -6.46
N GLN A 162 8.06 -10.18 -6.64
CA GLN A 162 9.17 -10.12 -5.69
C GLN A 162 9.65 -8.69 -5.47
N THR A 163 9.85 -7.93 -6.55
CA THR A 163 10.28 -6.52 -6.47
C THR A 163 9.24 -5.66 -5.77
N LYS A 164 7.94 -5.85 -6.10
CA LYS A 164 6.85 -5.14 -5.42
C LYS A 164 6.79 -5.47 -3.93
N ARG A 165 7.04 -6.73 -3.57
CA ARG A 165 7.14 -7.17 -2.18
C ARG A 165 8.33 -6.50 -1.48
N ALA A 166 9.52 -6.56 -2.09
CA ALA A 166 10.73 -5.95 -1.54
C ALA A 166 10.58 -4.45 -1.29
N LEU A 167 10.02 -3.70 -2.26
CA LEU A 167 9.78 -2.27 -2.11
C LEU A 167 8.86 -1.97 -0.92
N ARG A 168 7.76 -2.73 -0.78
CA ARG A 168 6.83 -2.57 0.36
C ARG A 168 7.50 -2.88 1.69
N THR A 169 8.31 -3.95 1.75
CA THR A 169 9.05 -4.33 2.95
C THR A 169 10.08 -3.27 3.34
N LEU A 170 10.84 -2.74 2.38
CA LEU A 170 11.81 -1.67 2.61
C LEU A 170 11.14 -0.38 3.08
N SER A 171 10.01 0.01 2.48
CA SER A 171 9.24 1.15 2.95
C SER A 171 8.66 0.96 4.36
N ALA A 172 8.30 -0.27 4.73
CA ALA A 172 7.89 -0.60 6.09
C ALA A 172 9.07 -0.55 7.07
N ALA A 173 10.23 -1.10 6.68
CA ALA A 173 11.47 -1.07 7.46
C ALA A 173 11.97 0.36 7.69
N GLN A 174 11.85 1.24 6.69
CA GLN A 174 12.25 2.65 6.82
C GLN A 174 11.38 3.40 7.84
N ARG A 175 10.09 3.06 7.95
CA ARG A 175 9.15 3.71 8.88
C ARG A 175 9.21 3.12 10.29
N GLY A 176 9.07 1.80 10.39
CA GLY A 176 8.93 1.07 11.65
C GLY A 176 10.23 0.46 12.19
N GLY A 177 11.33 0.59 11.46
CA GLY A 177 12.60 -0.05 11.80
C GLY A 177 12.64 -1.54 11.44
N VAL A 178 13.79 -2.14 11.76
CA VAL A 178 14.07 -3.56 11.53
C VAL A 178 14.35 -4.28 12.84
N VAL A 179 14.01 -5.55 12.90
CA VAL A 179 14.22 -6.44 14.05
C VAL A 179 14.83 -7.78 13.59
N ALA A 180 15.29 -8.59 14.54
CA ALA A 180 15.87 -9.91 14.26
C ALA A 180 14.88 -10.80 13.49
N GLY A 181 15.26 -11.19 12.27
CA GLY A 181 14.40 -11.94 11.38
C GLY A 181 14.30 -13.43 11.70
N GLY A 182 13.55 -14.16 10.88
CA GLY A 182 13.42 -15.62 11.00
C GLY A 182 12.53 -16.07 12.17
N GLY A 183 11.64 -15.19 12.63
CA GLY A 183 10.77 -15.46 13.78
C GLY A 183 11.45 -15.24 15.14
N ALA A 184 12.74 -14.91 15.18
CA ALA A 184 13.47 -14.66 16.43
C ALA A 184 12.91 -13.44 17.18
N ALA A 185 12.57 -12.34 16.49
CA ALA A 185 11.98 -11.16 17.15
C ALA A 185 10.70 -11.48 17.93
N LEU A 186 9.80 -12.32 17.36
CA LEU A 186 8.57 -12.71 18.05
C LEU A 186 8.86 -13.58 19.28
N TYR A 187 9.85 -14.46 19.18
CA TYR A 187 10.30 -15.30 20.28
C TYR A 187 10.96 -14.50 21.41
N HIS A 188 11.72 -13.45 21.05
CA HIS A 188 12.32 -12.53 22.02
C HIS A 188 11.30 -11.65 22.75
N CYS A 189 10.08 -11.52 22.23
CA CYS A 189 8.98 -10.80 22.90
C CYS A 189 8.29 -11.62 24.00
N LEU A 190 8.54 -12.93 24.11
CA LEU A 190 7.88 -13.79 25.09
C LEU A 190 8.01 -13.32 26.55
N PRO A 191 9.17 -12.82 27.03
CA PRO A 191 9.29 -12.33 28.40
C PRO A 191 8.29 -11.22 28.74
N ALA A 192 7.96 -10.33 27.78
CA ALA A 192 7.01 -9.24 28.01
C ALA A 192 5.58 -9.73 28.26
N LEU A 193 5.23 -10.96 27.85
CA LEU A 193 3.94 -11.56 28.14
C LEU A 193 3.82 -12.03 29.60
N LYS A 194 4.94 -12.26 30.30
CA LYS A 194 4.93 -12.72 31.70
C LYS A 194 4.43 -11.64 32.67
N ASP A 195 4.56 -10.37 32.28
CA ASP A 195 4.10 -9.23 33.08
C ASP A 195 2.58 -9.04 32.98
N ILE A 196 1.91 -9.71 32.04
CA ILE A 196 0.46 -9.64 31.83
C ILE A 196 -0.23 -10.62 32.78
N GLN A 197 -0.67 -10.13 33.94
CA GLN A 197 -1.42 -10.90 34.91
C GLN A 197 -2.93 -10.77 34.65
N LEU A 198 -3.54 -11.84 34.15
CA LEU A 198 -4.98 -11.96 33.92
C LEU A 198 -5.52 -13.21 34.61
N ASN A 199 -6.82 -13.24 34.87
CA ASN A 199 -7.50 -14.34 35.55
C ASN A 199 -8.48 -15.08 34.61
N GLY A 200 -8.80 -16.33 34.95
CA GLY A 200 -9.80 -17.12 34.23
C GLY A 200 -9.43 -17.40 32.77
N GLU A 201 -10.40 -17.32 31.87
CA GLU A 201 -10.23 -17.61 30.43
C GLU A 201 -9.23 -16.67 29.74
N ALA A 202 -9.11 -15.44 30.21
CA ALA A 202 -8.15 -14.47 29.67
C ALA A 202 -6.69 -14.92 29.91
N ALA A 203 -6.42 -15.63 31.01
CA ALA A 203 -5.09 -16.20 31.27
C ALA A 203 -4.72 -17.29 30.27
N LEU A 204 -5.70 -18.13 29.88
CA LEU A 204 -5.51 -19.13 28.82
C LEU A 204 -5.20 -18.48 27.46
N GLY A 205 -5.83 -17.33 27.19
CA GLY A 205 -5.53 -16.51 26.01
C GLY A 205 -4.06 -16.05 25.96
N VAL A 206 -3.50 -15.58 27.08
CA VAL A 206 -2.08 -15.19 27.15
C VAL A 206 -1.16 -16.39 26.88
N GLN A 207 -1.45 -17.54 27.49
CA GLN A 207 -0.68 -18.78 27.26
C GLN A 207 -0.76 -19.24 25.79
N LEU A 208 -1.90 -19.05 25.13
CA LEU A 208 -2.06 -19.34 23.71
C LEU A 208 -1.16 -18.44 22.87
N VAL A 209 -1.16 -17.13 23.13
CA VAL A 209 -0.31 -16.17 22.42
C VAL A 209 1.17 -16.50 22.63
N GLU A 210 1.58 -16.85 23.85
CA GLU A 210 2.95 -17.28 24.16
C GLU A 210 3.39 -18.46 23.25
N ARG A 211 2.53 -19.47 23.12
CA ARG A 211 2.79 -20.61 22.22
C ARG A 211 2.87 -20.15 20.77
N VAL A 212 1.93 -19.34 20.31
CA VAL A 212 1.83 -18.88 18.91
C VAL A 212 3.05 -18.08 18.48
N LEU A 213 3.56 -17.18 19.32
CA LEU A 213 4.74 -16.37 18.98
C LEU A 213 6.01 -17.21 18.77
N SER A 214 6.07 -18.42 19.34
CA SER A 214 7.18 -19.36 19.15
C SER A 214 7.09 -20.18 17.86
N VAL A 215 5.91 -20.25 17.23
CA VAL A 215 5.64 -21.10 16.05
C VAL A 215 6.46 -20.69 14.82
N PRO A 216 6.61 -19.40 14.46
CA PRO A 216 7.33 -19.02 13.25
C PRO A 216 8.79 -19.49 13.22
N LEU A 217 9.52 -19.32 14.34
CA LEU A 217 10.89 -19.80 14.49
C LEU A 217 10.95 -21.34 14.43
N ARG A 218 10.05 -22.02 15.15
CA ARG A 218 9.94 -23.49 15.15
C ARG A 218 9.65 -24.04 13.75
N GLN A 219 8.74 -23.42 13.02
CA GLN A 219 8.36 -23.86 11.68
C GLN A 219 9.53 -23.68 10.70
N LEU A 220 10.27 -22.59 10.82
CA LEU A 220 11.48 -22.34 10.02
C LEU A 220 12.55 -23.42 10.28
N LEU A 221 12.79 -23.80 11.53
CA LEU A 221 13.71 -24.89 11.89
C LEU A 221 13.21 -26.27 11.43
N THR A 222 11.89 -26.49 11.46
CA THR A 222 11.26 -27.72 10.98
C THR A 222 11.39 -27.85 9.45
N ASN A 223 11.17 -26.77 8.71
CA ASN A 223 11.36 -26.71 7.26
C ASN A 223 12.82 -26.93 6.86
N ALA A 224 13.75 -26.62 7.77
CA ALA A 224 15.18 -26.88 7.62
C ALA A 224 15.61 -28.30 8.01
N HIS A 225 14.68 -29.16 8.42
CA HIS A 225 14.94 -30.50 8.92
C HIS A 225 15.90 -30.55 10.13
N ILE A 226 15.84 -29.55 11.00
CA ILE A 226 16.68 -29.50 12.20
C ILE A 226 15.98 -30.20 13.36
N ALA A 227 16.50 -31.39 13.74
CA ALA A 227 15.92 -32.23 14.79
C ALA A 227 15.91 -31.54 16.18
N GLU A 228 16.94 -30.75 16.49
CA GLU A 228 17.15 -30.15 17.82
C GLU A 228 16.45 -28.78 17.98
N THR A 229 15.26 -28.64 17.42
CA THR A 229 14.53 -27.36 17.37
C THR A 229 14.35 -26.71 18.75
N GLY A 230 14.02 -27.50 19.79
CA GLY A 230 13.83 -26.98 21.15
C GLY A 230 15.11 -26.42 21.78
N TRP A 231 16.25 -27.08 21.56
CA TRP A 231 17.55 -26.65 22.08
C TRP A 231 18.00 -25.35 21.41
N ILE A 232 17.86 -25.25 20.08
CA ILE A 232 18.21 -24.03 19.33
C ILE A 232 17.34 -22.86 19.76
N MET A 233 16.02 -23.06 19.88
CA MET A 233 15.12 -22.01 20.34
C MET A 233 15.53 -21.52 21.74
N HIS A 234 15.86 -22.43 22.65
CA HIS A 234 16.35 -22.07 23.98
C HIS A 234 17.65 -21.26 23.92
N GLN A 235 18.62 -21.64 23.08
CA GLN A 235 19.84 -20.86 22.88
C GLN A 235 19.56 -19.47 22.29
N VAL A 236 18.63 -19.35 21.34
CA VAL A 236 18.20 -18.05 20.81
C VAL A 236 17.71 -17.16 21.96
N ALA A 237 16.82 -17.67 22.82
CA ALA A 237 16.32 -16.90 23.98
C ALA A 237 17.43 -16.41 24.92
N GLN A 238 18.45 -17.24 25.19
CA GLN A 238 19.55 -16.86 26.08
C GLN A 238 20.52 -15.84 25.48
N SER A 239 20.63 -15.82 24.15
CA SER A 239 21.64 -15.03 23.43
C SER A 239 21.23 -13.58 23.17
N GLY A 240 20.09 -13.14 23.70
CA GLY A 240 19.60 -11.75 23.63
C GLY A 240 18.89 -11.37 22.32
N PRO A 241 18.25 -10.18 22.28
CA PRO A 241 17.23 -9.83 21.27
C PRO A 241 17.77 -9.64 19.84
N SER A 242 19.08 -9.49 19.69
CA SER A 242 19.73 -9.32 18.37
C SER A 242 20.16 -10.65 17.74
N THR A 243 20.00 -11.76 18.46
CA THR A 243 20.47 -13.07 18.00
C THR A 243 19.36 -13.80 17.25
N THR A 244 19.73 -14.42 16.13
CA THR A 244 18.86 -15.30 15.35
C THR A 244 19.63 -16.55 14.92
N PHE A 245 18.91 -17.57 14.46
CA PHE A 245 19.51 -18.79 13.92
C PHE A 245 19.53 -18.74 12.40
N ASN A 246 20.72 -18.74 11.81
CA ASN A 246 20.87 -18.84 10.37
C ASN A 246 20.76 -20.29 9.94
N VAL A 247 19.62 -20.64 9.33
CA VAL A 247 19.36 -21.99 8.82
C VAL A 247 20.32 -22.42 7.71
N LEU A 248 20.79 -21.49 6.89
CA LEU A 248 21.66 -21.82 5.76
C LEU A 248 23.06 -22.24 6.22
N THR A 249 23.55 -21.63 7.30
CA THR A 249 24.88 -21.94 7.87
C THR A 249 24.80 -22.85 9.08
N GLY A 250 23.61 -23.05 9.66
CA GLY A 250 23.39 -23.85 10.86
C GLY A 250 23.92 -23.20 12.15
N GLN A 251 24.08 -21.88 12.20
CA GLN A 251 24.75 -21.18 13.30
C GLN A 251 23.88 -20.08 13.92
N LEU A 252 24.07 -19.85 15.22
CA LEU A 252 23.57 -18.66 15.91
C LEU A 252 24.42 -17.45 15.52
N VAL A 253 23.77 -16.41 15.03
CA VAL A 253 24.43 -15.21 14.51
C VAL A 253 23.73 -13.96 15.00
N ASN A 254 24.46 -12.84 15.03
CA ASN A 254 23.84 -11.53 15.16
C ASN A 254 23.03 -11.24 13.89
N ALA A 255 21.72 -11.05 14.04
CA ALA A 255 20.77 -10.89 12.96
C ALA A 255 21.09 -9.69 12.06
N TYR A 256 21.51 -8.57 12.66
CA TYR A 256 21.83 -7.33 11.93
C TYR A 256 23.11 -7.47 11.11
N GLN A 257 24.15 -8.08 11.70
CA GLN A 257 25.42 -8.31 11.00
C GLN A 257 25.28 -9.34 9.87
N ALA A 258 24.45 -10.38 10.08
CA ALA A 258 24.17 -11.40 9.07
C ALA A 258 23.15 -10.94 8.01
N GLY A 259 22.52 -9.77 8.16
CA GLY A 259 21.47 -9.26 7.27
C GLY A 259 20.14 -10.03 7.32
N ILE A 260 19.93 -10.83 8.38
CA ILE A 260 18.70 -11.61 8.59
C ILE A 260 17.74 -10.76 9.41
N VAL A 261 17.09 -9.81 8.74
CA VAL A 261 16.24 -8.80 9.39
C VAL A 261 14.83 -8.80 8.79
N ASP A 262 13.85 -8.56 9.65
CA ASP A 262 12.45 -8.37 9.28
C ASP A 262 11.99 -6.95 9.64
N ALA A 263 11.06 -6.39 8.86
CA ALA A 263 10.46 -5.09 9.19
C ALA A 263 9.48 -5.25 10.36
N ALA A 264 9.62 -4.44 11.41
CA ALA A 264 8.81 -4.55 12.62
C ALA A 264 7.31 -4.42 12.32
N ASP A 265 6.94 -3.42 11.52
CA ASP A 265 5.57 -3.18 11.05
C ASP A 265 4.94 -4.41 10.39
N VAL A 266 5.73 -5.19 9.64
CA VAL A 266 5.25 -6.38 8.93
C VAL A 266 4.95 -7.50 9.91
N LEU A 267 5.83 -7.72 10.90
CA LEU A 267 5.59 -8.73 11.94
C LEU A 267 4.38 -8.37 12.80
N CYS A 268 4.25 -7.11 13.23
CA CYS A 268 3.10 -6.64 13.98
C CYS A 268 1.80 -6.79 13.20
N ALA A 269 1.80 -6.42 11.91
CA ALA A 269 0.64 -6.60 11.03
C ALA A 269 0.28 -8.08 10.90
N ALA A 270 1.27 -8.96 10.69
CA ALA A 270 1.05 -10.40 10.57
C ALA A 270 0.38 -11.00 11.82
N VAL A 271 0.89 -10.68 13.02
CA VAL A 271 0.30 -11.16 14.28
C VAL A 271 -1.12 -10.62 14.47
N ARG A 272 -1.35 -9.33 14.21
CA ARG A 272 -2.68 -8.71 14.34
C ARG A 272 -3.70 -9.31 13.36
N THR A 273 -3.32 -9.52 12.10
CA THR A 273 -4.20 -10.13 11.10
C THR A 273 -4.51 -11.59 11.45
N ALA A 274 -3.50 -12.35 11.90
CA ALA A 274 -3.70 -13.73 12.35
C ALA A 274 -4.63 -13.80 13.56
N ALA A 275 -4.42 -12.93 14.57
CA ALA A 275 -5.29 -12.85 15.74
C ALA A 275 -6.72 -12.47 15.35
N SER A 276 -6.90 -11.50 14.44
CA SER A 276 -8.23 -11.10 13.95
C SER A 276 -8.97 -12.26 13.27
N GLY A 277 -8.29 -13.01 12.40
CA GLY A 277 -8.88 -14.18 11.76
C GLY A 277 -9.22 -15.30 12.75
N ALA A 278 -8.32 -15.56 13.71
CA ALA A 278 -8.53 -16.56 14.75
C ALA A 278 -9.70 -16.19 15.69
N MET A 279 -9.77 -14.94 16.14
CA MET A 279 -10.89 -14.45 16.96
C MET A 279 -12.21 -14.61 16.22
N MET A 280 -12.29 -14.19 14.96
CA MET A 280 -13.49 -14.35 14.14
C MET A 280 -13.91 -15.83 14.08
N ALA A 281 -12.97 -16.74 13.83
CA ALA A 281 -13.25 -18.17 13.77
C ALA A 281 -13.72 -18.75 15.12
N LEU A 282 -13.06 -18.37 16.23
CA LEU A 282 -13.39 -18.84 17.58
C LEU A 282 -14.75 -18.33 18.07
N THR A 283 -15.15 -17.12 17.67
CA THR A 283 -16.45 -16.53 18.04
C THR A 283 -17.58 -16.89 17.07
N THR A 284 -17.30 -17.66 16.02
CA THR A 284 -18.33 -18.04 15.04
C THR A 284 -19.08 -19.29 15.51
N ASN A 285 -20.33 -19.11 15.96
CA ASN A 285 -21.17 -20.22 16.41
C ASN A 285 -21.82 -21.00 15.25
N THR A 286 -22.16 -20.32 14.15
CA THR A 286 -22.95 -20.90 13.06
C THR A 286 -22.38 -20.49 11.71
N ILE A 287 -22.17 -21.46 10.82
CA ILE A 287 -21.78 -21.24 9.43
C ILE A 287 -22.93 -21.69 8.54
N VAL A 288 -23.49 -20.77 7.77
CA VAL A 288 -24.50 -21.09 6.74
C VAL A 288 -23.80 -21.30 5.41
N TYR A 289 -23.65 -22.54 5.01
CA TYR A 289 -23.08 -22.89 3.71
C TYR A 289 -24.16 -22.90 2.62
N ARG A 290 -23.93 -22.17 1.53
CA ARG A 290 -24.74 -22.27 0.30
C ARG A 290 -23.97 -23.07 -0.74
N LYS A 291 -24.59 -24.10 -1.31
CA LYS A 291 -24.03 -24.86 -2.43
C LYS A 291 -24.05 -23.97 -3.69
N ASN A 292 -22.93 -23.90 -4.41
CA ASN A 292 -22.72 -23.02 -5.56
C ASN A 292 -22.98 -21.53 -5.25
N PRO A 293 -22.21 -20.91 -4.34
CA PRO A 293 -22.28 -19.47 -4.20
C PRO A 293 -21.93 -18.84 -5.56
N PRO A 294 -22.62 -17.78 -6.00
CA PRO A 294 -22.15 -17.03 -7.16
C PRO A 294 -20.70 -16.63 -6.89
N GLU A 295 -19.79 -16.97 -7.82
CA GLU A 295 -18.41 -16.51 -7.72
C GLU A 295 -18.44 -14.99 -7.62
N SER A 296 -18.13 -14.46 -6.44
CA SER A 296 -17.94 -13.04 -6.24
C SER A 296 -16.65 -12.67 -6.96
N MET A 297 -16.77 -12.26 -8.22
CA MET A 297 -15.75 -11.52 -8.95
C MET A 297 -15.67 -10.11 -8.34
N GLU A 298 -15.05 -10.00 -7.17
CA GLU A 298 -14.50 -8.73 -6.65
C GLU A 298 -12.99 -8.67 -6.89
#